data_AF-F4MYA0-F1
#
_entry.id   AF-F4MYA0-F1
#
_cell.length_a   1.000
_cell.length_b   1.000
_cell.length_c   1.000
_cell.angle_alpha   90.00
_cell.angle_beta   90.00
_cell.angle_gamma   90.00
#
_symmetry.space_group_name_H-M   'P 1'
#
loop_
_entity.id
_entity.type
_entity.pdbx_description
1 polymer ?
#
loop_
_entity_poly.entity_id
_entity_poly.type
_entity_poly.pdbx_seq_one_letter_code
_entity_poly.pdbx_strand_id
1 'polypeptide(L)'
;MRIWHKLFLLCCCWWLSSSLAWATPDYQQWVNDIQSRLDKTSQLYQQQKNDEARTTVQMAYFEVFENLEGPIRINISAQKSYQMEAAFGEIRRMIGEGKPQAEIDNKLIGLKVS
;
A
#
# COMPACT_ATOMS: atom_id res chain seq x y z
N MET A 1 36.65 18.98 44.81
CA MET A 1 36.85 17.68 44.13
C MET A 1 35.59 16.79 44.07
N ARG A 2 34.66 16.77 45.04
CA ARG A 2 33.52 15.80 45.04
C ARG A 2 32.21 16.26 44.36
N ILE A 3 32.04 17.56 44.09
CA ILE A 3 30.85 18.13 43.43
C ILE A 3 30.98 18.11 41.90
N TRP A 4 32.21 18.23 41.40
CA TRP A 4 32.50 18.30 39.96
C TRP A 4 32.31 16.95 39.26
N HIS A 5 32.56 15.82 39.95
CA HIS A 5 32.24 14.49 39.42
C HIS A 5 30.72 14.23 39.32
N LYS A 6 29.92 14.79 40.25
CA LYS A 6 28.46 14.68 40.19
C LYS A 6 27.85 15.53 39.06
N LEU A 7 28.43 16.69 38.78
CA LEU A 7 28.01 17.55 37.67
C LEU A 7 28.42 16.96 36.31
N PHE A 8 29.60 16.35 36.23
CA PHE A 8 30.09 15.71 35.01
C PHE A 8 29.29 14.44 34.66
N LEU A 9 28.88 13.65 35.65
CA LEU A 9 28.00 12.49 35.45
C LEU A 9 26.57 12.89 35.03
N LEU A 10 26.08 14.07 35.44
CA LEU A 10 24.74 14.54 35.06
C LEU A 10 24.68 15.02 33.59
N CYS A 11 25.76 15.62 33.07
CA CYS A 11 25.84 16.06 31.67
C CYS A 11 25.95 14.90 30.66
N CYS A 12 26.54 13.76 31.03
CA CYS A 12 26.61 12.59 30.15
C CYS A 12 25.24 11.95 29.89
N CYS A 13 24.28 12.05 30.82
CA CYS A 13 22.93 11.51 30.63
C CYS A 13 22.06 12.34 29.68
N TRP A 14 22.38 13.62 29.46
CA TRP A 14 21.62 14.48 28.53
C TRP A 14 22.04 14.36 27.07
N TRP A 15 23.23 13.83 26.78
CA TRP A 15 23.68 13.62 25.41
C TRP A 15 23.27 12.29 24.78
N LEU A 16 22.68 11.38 25.56
CA LEU A 16 22.11 10.12 25.05
C LEU A 16 20.61 10.22 24.71
N SER A 17 20.10 11.42 24.47
CA SER A 17 18.80 11.59 23.80
C SER A 17 18.98 11.38 22.29
N SER A 18 19.43 10.19 21.89
CA SER A 18 19.42 9.77 20.50
C SER A 18 17.96 9.79 20.03
N SER A 19 17.66 10.68 19.10
CA SER A 19 16.39 10.73 18.41
C SER A 19 16.04 9.35 17.85
N LEU A 20 15.11 8.63 18.49
CA LEU A 20 14.39 7.58 17.80
C LEU A 20 13.59 8.26 16.70
N ALA A 21 14.12 8.26 15.47
CA ALA A 21 13.32 8.55 14.30
C ALA A 21 12.36 7.37 14.12
N TRP A 22 11.08 7.58 14.45
CA TRP A 22 10.05 6.64 14.10
C TRP A 22 9.89 6.71 12.58
N ALA A 23 10.15 5.61 11.89
CA ALA A 23 9.87 5.53 10.46
C ALA A 23 8.36 5.69 10.25
N THR A 24 7.94 6.85 9.75
CA THR A 24 6.56 7.05 9.30
C THR A 24 6.37 6.30 7.98
N PRO A 25 5.35 5.43 7.87
CA PRO A 25 5.03 4.79 6.59
C PRO A 25 4.77 5.84 5.51
N ASP A 26 5.42 5.69 4.35
CA ASP A 26 5.11 6.52 3.18
C ASP A 26 3.90 5.92 2.46
N TYR A 27 2.71 6.21 2.98
CA TYR A 27 1.46 5.75 2.40
C TYR A 27 1.28 6.23 0.95
N GLN A 28 1.81 7.42 0.62
CA GLN A 28 1.69 7.96 -0.73
C GLN A 28 2.49 7.12 -1.73
N GLN A 29 3.68 6.65 -1.35
CA GLN A 29 4.45 5.73 -2.17
C GLN A 29 3.66 4.44 -2.47
N TRP A 30 3.02 3.84 -1.46
CA TRP A 30 2.22 2.62 -1.67
C TRP A 30 0.98 2.87 -2.54
N VAL A 31 0.30 4.00 -2.36
CA VAL A 31 -0.83 4.40 -3.23
C VAL A 31 -0.37 4.54 -4.68
N ASN A 32 0.77 5.21 -4.91
CA ASN A 32 1.33 5.38 -6.24
C ASN A 32 1.72 4.04 -6.90
N ASP A 33 2.30 3.12 -6.13
CA ASP A 33 2.67 1.78 -6.61
C ASP A 33 1.42 0.97 -7.00
N ILE A 34 0.36 0.99 -6.17
CA ILE A 34 -0.93 0.39 -6.54
C ILE A 34 -1.45 0.99 -7.86
N GLN A 35 -1.51 2.31 -7.98
CA GLN A 35 -2.03 2.95 -9.20
C GLN A 35 -1.23 2.55 -10.44
N SER A 36 0.10 2.54 -10.35
CA SER A 36 1.00 2.11 -11.43
C SER A 36 0.76 0.66 -11.85
N ARG A 37 0.59 -0.24 -10.87
CA ARG A 37 0.28 -1.67 -11.15
C ARG A 37 -1.10 -1.85 -11.76
N LEU A 38 -2.09 -1.09 -11.33
CA LEU A 38 -3.43 -1.10 -11.94
C LEU A 38 -3.40 -0.59 -13.40
N ASP A 39 -2.61 0.45 -13.69
CA ASP A 39 -2.35 0.88 -15.08
C ASP A 39 -1.68 -0.23 -15.90
N LYS A 40 -0.68 -0.89 -15.33
CA LYS A 40 0.00 -1.99 -15.98
C LYS A 40 -0.93 -3.17 -16.25
N THR A 41 -1.84 -3.48 -15.32
CA THR A 41 -2.88 -4.51 -15.51
C THR A 41 -3.75 -4.21 -16.72
N SER A 42 -4.25 -2.98 -16.86
CA SER A 42 -5.05 -2.57 -18.04
C SER A 42 -4.27 -2.76 -19.35
N GLN A 43 -3.02 -2.29 -19.39
CA GLN A 43 -2.15 -2.42 -20.57
C GLN A 43 -1.88 -3.88 -20.96
N LEU A 44 -1.59 -4.73 -19.97
CA LEU A 44 -1.35 -6.16 -20.21
C LEU A 44 -2.61 -6.85 -20.72
N TYR A 45 -3.77 -6.52 -20.15
CA TYR A 45 -5.05 -7.07 -20.60
C TYR A 45 -5.38 -6.65 -22.03
N GLN A 46 -5.15 -5.39 -22.38
CA GLN A 46 -5.32 -4.87 -23.75
C GLN A 46 -4.43 -5.62 -24.76
N GLN A 47 -3.24 -6.04 -24.33
CA GLN A 47 -2.31 -6.84 -25.13
C GLN A 47 -2.65 -8.34 -25.15
N GLN A 48 -3.81 -8.74 -24.62
CA GLN A 48 -4.26 -10.13 -24.48
C GLN A 48 -3.33 -11.00 -23.60
N LYS A 49 -2.51 -10.37 -22.75
CA LYS A 49 -1.62 -11.03 -21.80
C LYS A 49 -2.33 -11.29 -20.47
N ASN A 50 -3.38 -12.11 -20.52
CA ASN A 50 -4.33 -12.24 -19.42
C ASN A 50 -3.67 -12.80 -18.13
N ASP A 51 -2.77 -13.78 -18.24
CA ASP A 51 -2.10 -14.35 -17.08
C ASP A 51 -1.17 -13.34 -16.39
N GLU A 52 -0.44 -12.54 -17.18
CA GLU A 52 0.38 -11.45 -16.65
C GLU A 52 -0.48 -10.36 -16.00
N ALA A 53 -1.61 -10.00 -16.63
CA ALA A 53 -2.54 -9.02 -16.08
C ALA A 53 -3.14 -9.47 -14.73
N ARG A 54 -3.56 -10.75 -14.64
CA ARG A 54 -4.05 -11.38 -13.40
C ARG A 54 -2.99 -11.40 -12.31
N THR A 55 -1.76 -11.75 -12.67
CA THR A 55 -0.64 -11.77 -11.73
C THR A 55 -0.34 -10.36 -11.24
N THR A 56 -0.33 -9.37 -12.14
CA THR A 56 -0.05 -7.97 -11.80
C THR A 56 -1.05 -7.40 -10.80
N VAL A 57 -2.37 -7.60 -11.02
CA VAL A 57 -3.39 -7.10 -10.08
C VAL A 57 -3.35 -7.87 -8.74
N GLN A 58 -3.02 -9.16 -8.79
CA GLN A 58 -2.83 -9.98 -7.59
C GLN A 58 -1.63 -9.49 -6.75
N MET A 59 -0.52 -9.11 -7.39
CA MET A 59 0.65 -8.56 -6.69
C MET A 59 0.41 -7.14 -6.18
N ALA A 60 -0.41 -6.32 -6.87
CA ALA A 60 -0.84 -5.04 -6.31
C ALA A 60 -1.60 -5.22 -4.98
N TYR A 61 -2.38 -6.30 -4.86
CA TYR A 61 -3.03 -6.67 -3.60
C TYR A 61 -2.02 -7.16 -2.55
N PHE A 62 -1.32 -8.27 -2.81
CA PHE A 62 -0.48 -8.93 -1.80
C PHE A 62 0.78 -8.13 -1.44
N GLU A 63 1.47 -7.54 -2.40
CA GLU A 63 2.76 -6.88 -2.13
C GLU A 63 2.57 -5.46 -1.58
N VAL A 64 1.46 -4.79 -1.91
CA VAL A 64 1.29 -3.36 -1.64
C VAL A 64 0.08 -3.07 -0.77
N PHE A 65 -1.13 -3.49 -1.18
CA PHE A 65 -2.36 -3.16 -0.44
C PHE A 65 -2.41 -3.76 0.97
N GLU A 66 -1.84 -4.94 1.22
CA GLU A 66 -1.79 -5.52 2.58
C GLU A 66 -1.08 -4.58 3.60
N ASN A 67 -0.12 -3.75 3.15
CA ASN A 67 0.52 -2.75 4.00
C ASN A 67 -0.41 -1.56 4.34
N LEU A 68 -1.45 -1.34 3.54
CA LEU A 68 -2.44 -0.29 3.71
C LEU A 68 -3.73 -0.77 4.38
N GLU A 69 -4.02 -2.07 4.36
CA GLU A 69 -5.26 -2.65 4.88
C GLU A 69 -5.51 -2.28 6.35
N GLY A 70 -4.54 -2.49 7.22
CA GLY A 70 -4.62 -2.14 8.64
C GLY A 70 -4.88 -0.64 8.86
N PRO A 71 -4.02 0.26 8.30
CA PRO A 71 -4.24 1.70 8.33
C PRO A 71 -5.61 2.14 7.81
N ILE A 72 -6.10 1.60 6.69
CA ILE A 72 -7.42 1.91 6.13
C ILE A 72 -8.52 1.47 7.08
N ARG A 73 -8.43 0.25 7.63
CA ARG A 73 -9.42 -0.29 8.57
C ARG A 73 -9.56 0.57 9.82
N ILE A 74 -8.44 1.07 10.35
CA ILE A 74 -8.40 1.85 11.60
C ILE A 74 -8.81 3.30 11.36
N ASN A 75 -8.29 3.93 10.30
CA ASN A 75 -8.42 5.38 10.10
C ASN A 75 -9.57 5.79 9.19
N ILE A 76 -10.06 4.87 8.35
CA ILE A 76 -11.20 5.11 7.44
C ILE A 76 -12.39 4.26 7.85
N SER A 77 -12.36 2.95 7.59
CA SER A 77 -13.30 1.96 8.13
C SER A 77 -12.93 0.55 7.67
N ALA A 78 -13.33 -0.46 8.46
CA ALA A 78 -13.25 -1.86 8.05
C ALA A 78 -14.03 -2.13 6.75
N GLN A 79 -15.19 -1.50 6.59
CA GLN A 79 -16.02 -1.64 5.39
C GLN A 79 -15.27 -1.17 4.13
N LYS A 80 -14.56 -0.04 4.22
CA LYS A 80 -13.79 0.47 3.09
C LYS A 80 -12.64 -0.48 2.71
N SER A 81 -11.91 -0.97 3.70
CA SER A 81 -10.83 -1.93 3.48
C SER A 81 -11.33 -3.19 2.76
N TYR A 82 -12.46 -3.74 3.24
CA TYR A 82 -13.10 -4.91 2.64
C TYR A 82 -13.56 -4.66 1.20
N GLN A 83 -14.16 -3.49 0.92
CA GLN A 83 -14.58 -3.14 -0.45
C GLN A 83 -13.39 -3.08 -1.41
N MET A 84 -12.25 -2.55 -0.97
CA MET A 84 -11.04 -2.47 -1.78
C MET A 84 -10.45 -3.85 -2.02
N GLU A 85 -10.30 -4.68 -0.98
CA GLU A 85 -9.88 -6.09 -1.08
C GLU A 85 -10.75 -6.86 -2.09
N ALA A 86 -12.08 -6.76 -1.95
CA ALA A 86 -13.02 -7.41 -2.85
C ALA A 86 -12.85 -6.94 -4.30
N ALA A 87 -12.58 -5.65 -4.52
CA ALA A 87 -12.38 -5.11 -5.86
C ALA A 87 -11.14 -5.71 -6.55
N PHE A 88 -10.01 -5.92 -5.85
CA PHE A 88 -8.85 -6.61 -6.41
C PHE A 88 -9.20 -8.04 -6.86
N GLY A 89 -9.89 -8.80 -5.99
CA GLY A 89 -10.33 -10.15 -6.30
C GLY A 89 -11.30 -10.21 -7.49
N GLU A 90 -12.22 -9.24 -7.57
CA GLU A 90 -13.18 -9.13 -8.66
C GLU A 90 -12.50 -8.80 -9.99
N ILE A 91 -11.56 -7.86 -10.04
CA ILE A 91 -10.79 -7.55 -11.25
C ILE A 91 -10.06 -8.80 -11.74
N ARG A 92 -9.36 -9.51 -10.85
CA ARG A 92 -8.66 -10.75 -11.19
C ARG A 92 -9.60 -11.80 -11.78
N ARG A 93 -10.80 -11.95 -11.21
CA ARG A 93 -11.84 -12.86 -11.72
C ARG A 93 -12.35 -12.41 -13.09
N MET A 94 -12.68 -11.14 -13.27
CA MET A 94 -13.18 -10.59 -14.53
C MET A 94 -12.18 -10.76 -15.68
N ILE A 95 -10.87 -10.57 -15.42
CA ILE A 95 -9.80 -10.86 -16.40
C ILE A 95 -9.80 -12.36 -16.76
N GLY A 96 -9.92 -13.24 -15.76
CA GLY A 96 -10.01 -14.68 -15.98
C GLY A 96 -11.23 -15.14 -16.77
N GLU A 97 -12.33 -14.39 -16.68
CA GLU A 97 -13.56 -14.60 -17.44
C GLU A 97 -13.53 -13.97 -18.84
N GLY A 98 -12.50 -13.20 -19.17
CA GLY A 98 -12.41 -12.52 -20.46
C GLY A 98 -13.44 -11.40 -20.63
N LYS A 99 -13.79 -10.69 -19.56
CA LYS A 99 -14.75 -9.56 -19.64
C LYS A 99 -14.25 -8.46 -20.60
N PRO A 100 -15.14 -7.70 -21.25
CA PRO A 100 -14.73 -6.61 -22.14
C PRO A 100 -13.72 -5.64 -21.49
N GLN A 101 -12.74 -5.16 -22.26
CA GLN A 101 -11.71 -4.22 -21.80
C GLN A 101 -12.30 -3.03 -21.03
N ALA A 102 -13.38 -2.43 -21.55
CA ALA A 102 -14.05 -1.29 -20.92
C ALA A 102 -14.59 -1.62 -19.52
N GLU A 103 -15.09 -2.83 -19.28
CA GLU A 103 -15.57 -3.25 -17.95
C GLU A 103 -14.41 -3.39 -16.96
N ILE A 104 -13.28 -3.95 -17.42
CA ILE A 104 -12.05 -4.05 -16.61
C ILE A 104 -11.53 -2.66 -16.26
N ASP A 105 -11.42 -1.77 -17.25
CA ASP A 105 -10.90 -0.41 -17.05
C ASP A 105 -11.78 0.40 -16.10
N ASN A 106 -13.10 0.30 -16.23
CA ASN A 106 -14.04 0.93 -15.30
C ASN A 106 -13.83 0.46 -13.86
N LYS A 107 -13.61 -0.85 -13.66
CA LYS A 107 -13.35 -1.40 -12.32
C LYS A 107 -11.98 -0.96 -11.76
N LEU A 108 -10.95 -0.94 -12.60
CA LEU A 108 -9.61 -0.45 -12.25
C LEU A 108 -9.66 1.03 -11.83
N ILE A 109 -10.34 1.88 -12.61
CA ILE A 109 -10.51 3.30 -12.29
C ILE A 109 -11.26 3.47 -10.96
N GLY A 110 -12.35 2.72 -10.76
CA GLY A 110 -13.11 2.75 -9.51
C GLY A 110 -12.24 2.42 -8.29
N LEU A 111 -11.33 1.46 -8.42
CA LEU A 111 -10.39 1.12 -7.35
C LEU A 111 -9.34 2.22 -7.10
N LYS A 112 -8.84 2.89 -8.14
CA LYS A 112 -7.85 3.97 -7.99
C LYS A 112 -8.36 5.19 -7.23
N VAL A 113 -9.66 5.47 -7.33
CA VAL A 113 -10.33 6.62 -6.67
C VAL A 113 -11.06 6.23 -5.40
N SER A 114 -10.95 4.96 -4.97
CA SER A 114 -11.56 4.45 -3.75
C SER A 114 -10.93 5.08 -2.52
#